data_AF-A0A8T6CB22-F1
#
_entry.id   AF-A0A8T6CB22-F1
#
_cell.length_a   1.000
_cell.length_b   1.000
_cell.length_c   1.000
_cell.angle_alpha   90.00
_cell.angle_beta   90.00
_cell.angle_gamma   90.00
#
_symmetry.space_group_name_H-M   'P 1'
#
loop_
_entity.id
_entity.type
_entity.pdbx_description
1 polymer ?
#
loop_
_entity_poly.entity_id
_entity_poly.type
_entity_poly.pdbx_seq_one_letter_code
_entity_poly.pdbx_strand_id
1 'polypeptide(L)'
;MRGPAGETAYIGATAIQPGTVGNVEASTLRFMIGFPTTLAVTNPVAAEGGADIEVPAAAADDRVRVSGIAEDVLRRAGTRALERIIEDGTVFQESVTVAILSQEPLVEIGEPAETFLMEYTAIVSAVVLPDAAAERAAEQILVSVLPDGMALIPGSAEMVADDPTFDGSRLVATLTATGLATELFDPTTLRGLLTGVAPATAAERLRGQLELDVEPLIRVHPTWLPAVRMPQREDRISVVFLSEEDLAAEIAGLPDDEEDTEGEDTGDE
;
A
#
# COMPACT_ATOMS: atom_id res chain seq x y z
N MET A 1 -32.94 19.82 -66.34
CA MET A 1 -33.77 20.86 -67.00
C MET A 1 -32.88 21.58 -68.00
N ARG A 2 -33.27 21.67 -69.28
CA ARG A 2 -32.63 22.55 -70.26
C ARG A 2 -33.44 23.84 -70.30
N GLY A 3 -32.83 24.93 -69.85
CA GLY A 3 -33.38 26.28 -69.95
C GLY A 3 -33.34 26.83 -71.37
N PRO A 4 -34.21 27.79 -71.76
CA PRO A 4 -34.03 28.59 -72.96
C PRO A 4 -32.64 29.28 -73.00
N ALA A 5 -32.12 29.51 -74.20
CA ALA A 5 -30.85 30.21 -74.39
C ALA A 5 -30.89 31.59 -73.72
N GLY A 6 -29.96 31.86 -72.80
CA GLY A 6 -29.89 33.09 -72.02
C GLY A 6 -30.33 32.98 -70.55
N GLU A 7 -30.67 31.78 -70.06
CA GLU A 7 -31.01 31.55 -68.65
C GLU A 7 -29.75 31.49 -67.75
N THR A 8 -29.79 32.22 -66.63
CA THR A 8 -28.73 32.22 -65.59
C THR A 8 -29.10 31.28 -64.47
N ALA A 9 -28.19 30.38 -64.08
CA ALA A 9 -28.34 29.50 -62.93
C ALA A 9 -27.24 29.79 -61.88
N TYR A 10 -27.61 29.77 -60.61
CA TYR A 10 -26.67 29.91 -59.49
C TYR A 10 -26.36 28.54 -58.91
N ILE A 11 -25.07 28.26 -58.69
CA ILE A 11 -24.60 27.02 -58.08
C ILE A 11 -23.66 27.35 -56.92
N GLY A 12 -23.64 26.49 -55.90
CA GLY A 12 -22.60 26.53 -54.87
C GLY A 12 -21.27 26.04 -55.43
N ALA A 13 -20.17 26.64 -55.00
CA ALA A 13 -18.82 26.20 -55.29
C ALA A 13 -18.06 26.00 -53.98
N THR A 14 -17.15 25.04 -53.93
CA THR A 14 -16.30 24.76 -52.78
C THR A 14 -14.84 24.87 -53.21
N ALA A 15 -14.04 25.62 -52.45
CA ALA A 15 -12.62 25.72 -52.70
C ALA A 15 -11.94 24.36 -52.49
N ILE A 16 -10.99 24.04 -53.36
CA ILE A 16 -10.19 22.80 -53.24
C ILE A 16 -9.07 22.99 -52.20
N GLN A 17 -8.48 24.19 -52.17
CA GLN A 17 -7.47 24.55 -51.20
C GLN A 17 -8.12 25.36 -50.06
N PRO A 18 -7.89 24.97 -48.79
CA PRO A 18 -8.32 25.77 -47.64
C PRO A 18 -7.41 27.00 -47.47
N GLY A 19 -7.82 27.90 -46.56
CA GLY A 19 -7.06 29.10 -46.23
C GLY A 19 -7.30 30.26 -47.20
N THR A 20 -6.56 31.34 -47.00
CA THR A 20 -6.74 32.56 -47.82
C THR A 20 -6.41 32.35 -49.29
N VAL A 21 -5.54 31.37 -49.60
CA VAL A 21 -5.16 30.97 -50.97
C VAL A 21 -6.35 30.43 -51.79
N GLY A 22 -7.36 29.86 -51.12
CA GLY A 22 -8.59 29.38 -51.77
C GLY A 22 -9.60 30.47 -52.12
N ASN A 23 -9.40 31.69 -51.62
CA ASN A 23 -10.27 32.82 -51.93
C ASN A 23 -9.99 33.33 -53.34
N VAL A 24 -11.05 33.71 -54.05
CA VAL A 24 -10.93 34.21 -55.43
C VAL A 24 -11.65 35.55 -55.59
N GLU A 25 -10.94 36.50 -56.19
CA GLU A 25 -11.48 37.82 -56.48
C GLU A 25 -12.64 37.76 -57.47
N ALA A 26 -13.50 38.77 -57.45
CA ALA A 26 -14.61 38.86 -58.40
C ALA A 26 -14.13 38.79 -59.86
N SER A 27 -14.90 38.10 -60.70
CA SER A 27 -14.66 37.93 -62.14
C SER A 27 -13.36 37.20 -62.53
N THR A 28 -12.75 36.44 -61.62
CA THR A 28 -11.52 35.68 -61.89
C THR A 28 -11.75 34.21 -62.19
N LEU A 29 -12.90 33.64 -61.80
CA LEU A 29 -13.20 32.23 -62.07
C LEU A 29 -13.35 32.00 -63.58
N ARG A 30 -12.54 31.08 -64.11
CA ARG A 30 -12.58 30.62 -65.50
C ARG A 30 -12.73 29.11 -65.53
N PHE A 31 -13.41 28.60 -66.56
CA PHE A 31 -13.45 27.17 -66.79
C PHE A 31 -12.06 26.60 -67.04
N MET A 32 -11.78 25.48 -66.40
CA MET A 32 -10.79 24.55 -66.93
C MET A 32 -11.48 23.54 -67.86
N ILE A 33 -10.72 23.19 -68.89
CA ILE A 33 -10.96 22.24 -69.99
C ILE A 33 -12.07 21.19 -69.72
N GLY A 34 -12.98 21.00 -70.68
CA GLY A 34 -13.96 19.90 -70.68
C GLY A 34 -15.44 20.29 -70.73
N PHE A 35 -15.77 21.58 -70.64
CA PHE A 35 -17.13 22.09 -70.75
C PHE A 35 -17.45 22.65 -72.16
N PRO A 36 -18.72 22.61 -72.61
CA PRO A 36 -19.11 23.15 -73.91
C PRO A 36 -18.91 24.68 -73.96
N THR A 37 -18.42 25.20 -75.09
CA THR A 37 -18.12 26.62 -75.31
C THR A 37 -19.33 27.56 -75.25
N THR A 38 -20.54 26.99 -75.20
CA THR A 38 -21.81 27.72 -75.06
C THR A 38 -22.13 28.12 -73.62
N LEU A 39 -21.33 27.68 -72.65
CA LEU A 39 -21.55 27.95 -71.23
C LEU A 39 -20.53 29.00 -70.74
N ALA A 40 -21.02 30.08 -70.14
CA ALA A 40 -20.19 31.09 -69.47
C ALA A 40 -20.39 30.98 -67.96
N VAL A 41 -19.30 30.81 -67.23
CA VAL A 41 -19.29 30.91 -65.76
C VAL A 41 -18.59 32.20 -65.39
N THR A 42 -19.21 32.91 -64.47
CA THR A 42 -18.69 34.14 -63.89
C THR A 42 -18.92 34.09 -62.39
N ASN A 43 -18.03 34.71 -61.63
CA ASN A 43 -18.26 35.00 -60.22
C ASN A 43 -18.43 36.51 -60.06
N PRO A 44 -19.67 37.03 -60.05
CA PRO A 44 -19.89 38.48 -59.98
C PRO A 44 -19.41 39.09 -58.65
N VAL A 45 -19.29 38.28 -57.60
CA VAL A 45 -18.75 38.66 -56.29
C VAL A 45 -17.54 37.78 -55.98
N ALA A 46 -16.60 38.28 -55.17
CA ALA A 46 -15.49 37.48 -54.66
C ALA A 46 -16.03 36.27 -53.88
N ALA A 47 -15.35 35.13 -54.01
CA ALA A 47 -15.61 33.98 -53.16
C ALA A 47 -14.62 34.01 -52.01
N GLU A 48 -15.14 34.28 -50.82
CA GLU A 48 -14.41 34.45 -49.57
C GLU A 48 -14.86 33.39 -48.55
N GLY A 49 -14.14 33.29 -47.43
CA GLY A 49 -14.45 32.38 -46.32
C GLY A 49 -13.29 31.49 -45.92
N GLY A 50 -12.24 31.39 -46.74
CA GLY A 50 -10.96 30.84 -46.33
C GLY A 50 -10.20 31.82 -45.45
N ALA A 51 -9.77 31.38 -44.27
CA ALA A 51 -8.91 32.13 -43.36
C ALA A 51 -7.73 31.26 -42.95
N ASP A 52 -6.56 31.88 -42.80
CA ASP A 52 -5.39 31.22 -42.23
C ASP A 52 -5.43 31.41 -40.71
N ILE A 53 -5.07 30.36 -39.98
CA ILE A 53 -4.92 30.41 -38.53
C ILE A 53 -3.47 30.18 -38.16
N GLU A 54 -2.96 31.02 -37.26
CA GLU A 54 -1.66 30.77 -36.63
C GLU A 54 -1.88 29.79 -35.47
N VAL A 55 -1.22 28.64 -35.57
CA VAL A 55 -1.25 27.60 -34.55
C VAL A 55 0.15 27.51 -33.93
N PRO A 56 0.26 27.40 -32.59
CA PRO A 56 1.54 27.18 -31.95
C PRO A 56 2.14 25.86 -32.46
N ALA A 57 3.46 25.83 -32.56
CA ALA A 57 4.21 24.66 -32.99
C ALA A 57 5.23 24.29 -31.91
N ALA A 58 5.54 23.00 -31.79
CA ALA A 58 6.48 22.51 -30.82
C ALA A 58 7.87 23.13 -31.02
N ALA A 59 8.44 23.75 -29.98
CA ALA A 59 9.77 24.35 -30.02
C ALA A 59 10.82 23.42 -29.38
N ALA A 60 12.08 23.59 -29.77
CA ALA A 60 13.20 22.85 -29.16
C ALA A 60 13.32 23.12 -27.65
N ASP A 61 12.98 24.34 -27.21
CA ASP A 61 12.99 24.73 -25.80
C ASP A 61 11.94 24.00 -24.96
N ASP A 62 10.85 23.56 -25.56
CA ASP A 62 9.80 22.79 -24.86
C ASP A 62 10.34 21.43 -24.44
N ARG A 63 11.14 20.78 -25.30
CA ARG A 63 11.82 19.52 -24.97
C ARG A 63 12.74 19.66 -23.77
N VAL A 64 13.54 20.73 -23.72
CA VAL A 64 14.44 21.00 -22.59
C VAL A 64 13.66 21.23 -21.31
N ARG A 65 12.56 22.00 -21.38
CA ARG A 65 11.69 22.29 -20.25
C ARG A 65 11.02 21.05 -19.68
N VAL A 66 10.47 20.19 -20.56
CA VAL A 66 9.86 18.93 -20.14
C VAL A 66 10.89 17.97 -19.56
N SER A 67 12.09 17.90 -20.15
CA SER A 67 13.19 17.09 -19.62
C SER A 67 13.61 17.54 -18.21
N GLY A 68 13.69 18.86 -17.98
CA GLY A 68 14.05 19.41 -16.67
C GLY A 68 13.04 19.14 -15.54
N ILE A 69 11.79 18.83 -15.88
CA ILE A 69 10.73 18.53 -14.90
C ILE A 69 10.51 17.01 -14.77
N ALA A 70 10.88 16.22 -15.78
CA ALA A 70 10.56 14.81 -15.84
C ALA A 70 11.20 13.99 -14.73
N GLU A 71 12.45 14.28 -14.35
CA GLU A 71 13.12 13.54 -13.28
C GLU A 71 12.35 13.64 -11.95
N ASP A 72 11.91 14.84 -11.56
CA ASP A 72 11.12 15.04 -10.34
C ASP A 72 9.72 14.42 -10.42
N VAL A 73 9.11 14.39 -11.61
CA VAL A 73 7.80 13.75 -11.82
C VAL A 73 7.95 12.23 -11.75
N LEU A 74 8.93 11.67 -12.45
CA LEU A 74 9.23 10.24 -12.46
C LEU A 74 9.64 9.76 -11.07
N ARG A 75 10.44 10.53 -10.32
CA ARG A 75 10.78 10.23 -8.92
C ARG A 75 9.53 10.11 -8.07
N ARG A 76 8.66 11.13 -8.09
CA ARG A 76 7.41 11.14 -7.30
C ARG A 76 6.40 10.07 -7.72
N ALA A 77 6.31 9.76 -9.02
CA ALA A 77 5.44 8.70 -9.53
C ALA A 77 5.98 7.32 -9.15
N GLY A 78 7.30 7.14 -9.26
CA GLY A 78 8.03 5.94 -8.89
C GLY A 78 7.96 5.64 -7.40
N THR A 79 8.18 6.63 -6.53
CA THR A 79 8.02 6.46 -5.07
C THR A 79 6.62 5.95 -4.72
N ARG A 80 5.57 6.58 -5.27
CA ARG A 80 4.18 6.13 -5.08
C ARG A 80 3.88 4.75 -5.65
N ALA A 81 4.62 4.32 -6.67
CA ALA A 81 4.48 2.97 -7.22
C ALA A 81 5.18 1.94 -6.31
N LEU A 82 6.38 2.26 -5.81
CA LEU A 82 7.13 1.44 -4.87
C LEU A 82 6.35 1.23 -3.55
N GLU A 83 5.79 2.30 -2.99
CA GLU A 83 4.94 2.25 -1.78
C GLU A 83 3.70 1.36 -1.95
N ARG A 84 3.23 1.15 -3.20
CA ARG A 84 2.10 0.26 -3.48
C ARG A 84 2.50 -1.20 -3.70
N ILE A 85 3.75 -1.44 -4.08
CA ILE A 85 4.29 -2.79 -4.30
C ILE A 85 4.75 -3.40 -2.98
N ILE A 86 5.18 -2.55 -2.04
CA ILE A 86 5.70 -2.97 -0.75
C ILE A 86 4.55 -2.93 0.23
N GLU A 87 4.02 -4.11 0.54
CA GLU A 87 2.92 -4.27 1.49
C GLU A 87 3.40 -4.10 2.94
N ASP A 88 4.56 -4.70 3.27
CA ASP A 88 5.16 -4.67 4.60
C ASP A 88 6.65 -4.26 4.50
N GLY A 89 6.97 -3.03 4.94
CA GLY A 89 8.33 -2.50 4.89
C GLY A 89 8.41 -0.98 4.81
N THR A 90 9.54 -0.45 5.28
CA THR A 90 9.87 0.97 5.19
C THR A 90 10.74 1.23 3.95
N VAL A 91 10.26 2.13 3.07
CA VAL A 91 11.03 2.62 1.91
C VAL A 91 11.84 3.85 2.32
N PHE A 92 13.15 3.83 2.05
CA PHE A 92 14.00 5.00 2.27
C PHE A 92 13.89 5.95 1.07
N GLN A 93 13.16 7.05 1.22
CA GLN A 93 12.88 7.98 0.12
C GLN A 93 14.15 8.61 -0.47
N GLU A 94 15.17 8.81 0.36
CA GLU A 94 16.48 9.36 0.00
C GLU A 94 17.26 8.41 -0.92
N SER A 95 16.95 7.12 -0.90
CA SER A 95 17.57 6.11 -1.77
C SER A 95 16.90 5.98 -3.15
N VAL A 96 15.77 6.67 -3.37
CA VAL A 96 15.02 6.57 -4.62
C VAL A 96 15.84 7.16 -5.76
N THR A 97 16.23 6.31 -6.69
CA THR A 97 17.00 6.67 -7.89
C THR A 97 16.15 6.41 -9.13
N VAL A 98 16.24 7.30 -10.11
CA VAL A 98 15.54 7.19 -11.40
C VAL A 98 16.56 7.09 -12.52
N ALA A 99 16.48 6.03 -13.32
CA ALA A 99 17.28 5.84 -14.51
C ALA A 99 16.37 5.90 -15.74
N ILE A 100 16.44 7.00 -16.50
CA ILE A 100 15.67 7.17 -17.75
C ILE A 100 16.29 6.32 -18.85
N LEU A 101 15.52 5.39 -19.41
CA LEU A 101 15.93 4.49 -20.48
C LEU A 101 15.60 5.05 -21.87
N SER A 102 14.42 5.66 -22.03
CA SER A 102 14.00 6.28 -23.28
C SER A 102 13.17 7.54 -23.05
N GLN A 103 13.22 8.43 -24.04
CA GLN A 103 12.46 9.67 -24.12
C GLN A 103 11.99 9.85 -25.57
N GLU A 104 10.69 9.79 -25.79
CA GLU A 104 10.09 9.80 -27.13
C GLU A 104 9.06 10.93 -27.23
N PRO A 105 9.33 11.98 -28.02
CA PRO A 105 8.35 13.03 -28.23
C PRO A 105 7.18 12.49 -29.07
N LEU A 106 5.95 12.82 -28.69
CA LEU A 106 4.76 12.47 -29.47
C LEU A 106 4.46 13.48 -30.61
N VAL A 107 5.16 14.61 -30.61
CA VAL A 107 5.05 15.69 -31.59
C VAL A 107 6.45 16.10 -32.00
N GLU A 108 6.69 16.20 -33.31
CA GLU A 108 7.98 16.63 -33.84
C GLU A 108 8.15 18.15 -33.76
N ILE A 109 9.41 18.62 -33.70
CA ILE A 109 9.68 20.06 -33.66
C ILE A 109 9.16 20.72 -34.95
N GLY A 110 8.37 21.79 -34.78
CA GLY A 110 7.73 22.50 -35.89
C GLY A 110 6.38 21.93 -36.33
N GLU A 111 5.93 20.79 -35.78
CA GLU A 111 4.55 20.35 -35.97
C GLU A 111 3.58 21.25 -35.18
N PRO A 112 2.43 21.61 -35.79
CA PRO A 112 1.35 22.28 -35.09
C PRO A 112 0.83 21.47 -33.91
N ALA A 113 0.99 22.00 -32.70
CA ALA A 113 0.47 21.39 -31.49
C ALA A 113 0.30 22.42 -30.38
N GLU A 114 -0.85 22.37 -29.71
CA GLU A 114 -1.12 23.19 -28.52
C GLU A 114 -0.42 22.65 -27.27
N THR A 115 -0.07 21.36 -27.26
CA THR A 115 0.57 20.68 -26.13
C THR A 115 1.73 19.82 -26.62
N PHE A 116 2.90 19.98 -25.99
CA PHE A 116 4.05 19.12 -26.22
C PHE A 116 4.01 17.94 -25.22
N LEU A 117 3.97 16.72 -25.75
CA LEU A 117 3.92 15.49 -24.97
C LEU A 117 5.19 14.68 -25.18
N MET A 118 5.71 14.08 -24.11
CA MET A 118 6.87 13.19 -24.16
C MET A 118 6.58 11.92 -23.36
N GLU A 119 6.82 10.78 -23.98
CA GLU A 119 6.78 9.48 -23.33
C GLU A 119 8.15 9.17 -22.74
N TYR A 120 8.15 8.68 -21.51
CA TYR A 120 9.35 8.28 -20.79
C TYR A 120 9.25 6.83 -20.37
N THR A 121 10.32 6.09 -20.64
CA THR A 121 10.56 4.80 -19.99
C THR A 121 11.68 4.99 -19.00
N ALA A 122 11.44 4.67 -17.72
CA ALA A 122 12.45 4.79 -16.68
C ALA A 122 12.37 3.61 -15.71
N ILE A 123 13.52 3.26 -15.14
CA ILE A 123 13.62 2.35 -13.99
C ILE A 123 13.70 3.20 -12.74
N VAL A 124 12.85 2.88 -11.76
CA VAL A 124 12.93 3.48 -10.42
C VAL A 124 13.33 2.39 -9.44
N SER A 125 14.35 2.68 -8.63
CA SER A 125 14.88 1.76 -7.62
C SER A 125 14.97 2.45 -6.28
N ALA A 126 14.72 1.73 -5.19
CA ALA A 126 14.92 2.20 -3.84
C ALA A 126 15.39 1.06 -2.93
N VAL A 127 15.99 1.42 -1.81
CA VAL A 127 16.31 0.52 -0.71
C VAL A 127 15.10 0.44 0.22
N VAL A 128 14.82 -0.78 0.69
CA VAL A 128 13.68 -1.11 1.53
C VAL A 128 14.18 -1.88 2.73
N LEU A 129 13.65 -1.56 3.90
CA LEU A 129 13.77 -2.37 5.11
C LEU A 129 12.45 -3.13 5.31
N PRO A 130 12.40 -4.45 5.03
CA PRO A 130 11.20 -5.24 5.26
C PRO A 130 10.90 -5.34 6.76
N ASP A 131 9.63 -5.23 7.15
CA ASP A 131 9.22 -5.20 8.57
C ASP A 131 9.65 -6.48 9.31
N ALA A 132 9.44 -7.65 8.71
CA ALA A 132 9.87 -8.93 9.28
C ALA A 132 11.41 -9.06 9.42
N ALA A 133 12.19 -8.31 8.65
CA ALA A 133 13.64 -8.25 8.83
C ALA A 133 14.02 -7.26 9.95
N ALA A 134 13.29 -6.15 10.05
CA ALA A 134 13.44 -5.13 11.07
C ALA A 134 13.10 -5.67 12.47
N GLU A 135 11.97 -6.38 12.60
CA GLU A 135 11.52 -7.05 13.82
C GLU A 135 12.55 -8.07 14.31
N ARG A 136 12.98 -9.00 13.46
CA ARG A 136 14.01 -9.99 13.83
C ARG A 136 15.33 -9.34 14.25
N ALA A 137 15.72 -8.24 13.62
CA ALA A 137 16.91 -7.50 14.01
C ALA A 137 16.70 -6.80 15.37
N ALA A 138 15.53 -6.21 15.61
CA ALA A 138 15.17 -5.62 16.89
C ALA A 138 15.21 -6.66 18.01
N GLU A 139 14.57 -7.82 17.82
CA GLU A 139 14.58 -8.91 18.80
C GLU A 139 16.01 -9.33 19.18
N GLN A 140 16.87 -9.55 18.18
CA GLN A 140 18.26 -9.96 18.42
C GLN A 140 19.05 -8.90 19.21
N ILE A 141 18.88 -7.62 18.87
CA ILE A 141 19.54 -6.52 19.57
C ILE A 141 19.00 -6.40 20.99
N LEU A 142 17.68 -6.38 21.16
CA LEU A 142 17.02 -6.22 22.45
C LEU A 142 17.37 -7.37 23.41
N VAL A 143 17.31 -8.62 22.95
CA VAL A 143 17.71 -9.79 23.77
C VAL A 143 19.16 -9.68 24.26
N SER A 144 20.06 -9.12 23.45
CA SER A 144 21.48 -8.98 23.84
C SER A 144 21.74 -7.93 24.93
N VAL A 145 20.79 -7.01 25.14
CA VAL A 145 20.89 -5.92 26.14
C VAL A 145 19.97 -6.12 27.33
N LEU A 146 19.15 -7.20 27.34
CA LEU A 146 18.27 -7.50 28.46
C LEU A 146 19.07 -7.84 29.73
N PRO A 147 18.65 -7.34 30.91
CA PRO A 147 19.18 -7.80 32.17
C PRO A 147 18.94 -9.29 32.41
N ASP A 148 19.76 -9.92 33.25
CA ASP A 148 19.54 -11.29 33.70
C ASP A 148 18.17 -11.44 34.37
N GLY A 149 17.45 -12.52 34.05
CA GLY A 149 16.12 -12.77 34.59
C GLY A 149 15.00 -12.00 33.90
N MET A 150 15.27 -11.31 32.79
CA MET A 150 14.25 -10.71 31.93
C MET A 150 14.12 -11.48 30.61
N ALA A 151 12.95 -11.42 30.00
CA ALA A 151 12.66 -11.94 28.67
C ALA A 151 11.86 -10.91 27.86
N LEU A 152 12.10 -10.86 26.55
CA LEU A 152 11.33 -10.04 25.63
C LEU A 152 9.96 -10.69 25.40
N ILE A 153 8.90 -9.89 25.41
CA ILE A 153 7.56 -10.36 25.06
C ILE A 153 7.53 -10.62 23.54
N PRO A 154 7.16 -11.83 23.08
CA PRO A 154 7.12 -12.15 21.66
C PRO A 154 6.24 -11.18 20.86
N GLY A 155 6.75 -10.71 19.71
CA GLY A 155 6.03 -9.76 18.84
C GLY A 155 5.90 -8.34 19.39
N SER A 156 6.57 -8.02 20.51
CA SER A 156 6.63 -6.63 21.02
C SER A 156 7.78 -5.82 20.45
N ALA A 157 8.66 -6.45 19.66
CA ALA A 157 9.86 -5.81 19.12
C ALA A 157 9.52 -4.99 17.88
N GLU A 158 9.86 -3.72 17.92
CA GLU A 158 9.69 -2.79 16.80
C GLU A 158 11.04 -2.14 16.48
N MET A 159 11.22 -1.79 15.20
CA MET A 159 12.40 -1.08 14.74
C MET A 159 11.98 0.09 13.87
N VAL A 160 12.44 1.28 14.23
CA VAL A 160 12.21 2.51 13.48
C VAL A 160 13.54 3.01 12.95
N ALA A 161 13.54 3.49 11.71
CA ALA A 161 14.71 4.12 11.11
C ALA A 161 14.62 5.64 11.21
N ASP A 162 15.64 6.24 11.82
CA ASP A 162 15.78 7.68 12.02
C ASP A 162 16.83 8.26 11.05
N ASP A 163 16.50 9.41 10.46
CA ASP A 163 17.37 10.25 9.64
C ASP A 163 18.25 9.51 8.60
N PRO A 164 17.65 8.77 7.64
CA PRO A 164 18.41 8.13 6.58
C PRO A 164 19.16 9.16 5.71
N THR A 165 20.44 8.89 5.47
CA THR A 165 21.31 9.68 4.59
C THR A 165 21.81 8.82 3.44
N PHE A 166 21.72 9.36 2.21
CA PHE A 166 22.17 8.67 1.00
C PHE A 166 23.17 9.55 0.24
N ASP A 167 24.37 9.02 0.00
CA ASP A 167 25.45 9.74 -0.71
C ASP A 167 25.56 9.37 -2.21
N GLY A 168 24.57 8.64 -2.74
CA GLY A 168 24.59 8.11 -4.11
C GLY A 168 25.12 6.68 -4.22
N SER A 169 25.88 6.21 -3.23
CA SER A 169 26.46 4.86 -3.22
C SER A 169 26.18 4.07 -1.94
N ARG A 170 25.93 4.78 -0.84
CA ARG A 170 25.75 4.22 0.48
C ARG A 170 24.55 4.89 1.15
N LEU A 171 23.68 4.05 1.69
CA LEU A 171 22.64 4.45 2.63
C LEU A 171 23.16 4.24 4.05
N VAL A 172 23.05 5.27 4.88
CA VAL A 172 23.33 5.21 6.32
C VAL A 172 22.09 5.70 7.05
N ALA A 173 21.51 4.84 7.88
CA ALA A 173 20.37 5.17 8.73
C ALA A 173 20.67 4.74 10.17
N THR A 174 20.17 5.48 11.15
CA THR A 174 20.20 5.05 12.54
C THR A 174 18.94 4.25 12.79
N LEU A 175 19.07 3.05 13.37
CA LEU A 175 17.92 2.20 13.69
C LEU A 175 17.72 2.19 15.19
N THR A 176 16.51 2.54 15.63
CA THR A 176 16.08 2.51 17.02
C THR A 176 15.18 1.29 17.22
N ALA A 177 15.60 0.36 18.09
CA ALA A 177 14.82 -0.81 18.45
C ALA A 177 14.12 -0.59 19.80
N THR A 178 12.84 -0.90 19.87
CA THR A 178 12.03 -0.82 21.10
C THR A 178 11.27 -2.12 21.31
N GLY A 179 11.03 -2.50 22.56
CA GLY A 179 10.20 -3.66 22.86
C GLY A 179 9.88 -3.77 24.34
N LEU A 180 8.90 -4.62 24.66
CA LEU A 180 8.44 -4.84 26.02
C LEU A 180 9.16 -6.05 26.62
N ALA A 181 9.68 -5.88 27.83
CA ALA A 181 10.32 -6.94 28.59
C ALA A 181 9.49 -7.30 29.83
N THR A 182 9.59 -8.55 30.23
CA THR A 182 8.97 -9.07 31.45
C THR A 182 9.97 -9.91 32.23
N GLU A 183 9.76 -10.07 33.53
CA GLU A 183 10.59 -10.95 34.34
C GLU A 183 10.36 -12.40 33.94
N LEU A 184 11.45 -13.10 33.62
CA LEU A 184 11.44 -14.52 33.35
C LEU A 184 11.27 -15.24 34.69
N PHE A 185 10.03 -15.58 35.02
CA PHE A 185 9.76 -16.43 36.16
C PHE A 185 10.23 -17.85 35.88
N ASP A 186 11.04 -18.39 36.79
CA ASP A 186 11.37 -19.81 36.76
C ASP A 186 10.13 -20.62 37.20
N PRO A 187 9.49 -21.38 36.29
CA PRO A 187 8.31 -22.17 36.64
C PRO A 187 8.63 -23.26 37.67
N THR A 188 9.88 -23.73 37.77
CA THR A 188 10.27 -24.68 38.81
C THR A 188 10.26 -24.04 40.20
N THR A 189 10.85 -22.86 40.36
CA THR A 189 10.77 -22.07 41.60
C THR A 189 9.31 -21.81 42.02
N LEU A 190 8.46 -21.42 41.06
CA LEU A 190 7.05 -21.16 41.31
C LEU A 190 6.28 -22.43 41.73
N ARG A 191 6.51 -23.57 41.07
CA ARG A 191 5.92 -24.86 41.48
C ARG A 191 6.42 -25.32 42.84
N GLY A 192 7.71 -25.15 43.13
CA GLY A 192 8.32 -25.48 44.42
C GLY A 192 7.62 -24.76 45.58
N LEU A 193 7.28 -23.48 45.41
CA LEU A 193 6.55 -22.67 46.40
C LEU A 193 5.13 -23.19 46.70
N LEU A 194 4.53 -23.92 45.76
CA LEU A 194 3.17 -24.48 45.86
C LEU A 194 3.16 -25.91 46.39
N THR A 195 4.27 -26.64 46.32
CA THR A 195 4.33 -28.04 46.76
C THR A 195 3.91 -28.20 48.23
N GLY A 196 3.01 -29.16 48.50
CA GLY A 196 2.53 -29.49 49.86
C GLY A 196 1.61 -28.45 50.51
N VAL A 197 1.33 -27.33 49.86
CA VAL A 197 0.39 -26.27 50.31
C VAL A 197 -1.05 -26.70 49.97
N ALA A 198 -2.04 -26.27 50.76
CA ALA A 198 -3.44 -26.48 50.42
C ALA A 198 -3.84 -25.58 49.22
N PRO A 199 -4.71 -26.02 48.29
CA PRO A 199 -5.02 -25.24 47.07
C PRO A 199 -5.50 -23.81 47.32
N ALA A 200 -6.38 -23.60 48.29
CA ALA A 200 -6.86 -22.27 48.65
C ALA A 200 -5.72 -21.34 49.11
N THR A 201 -4.81 -21.86 49.93
CA THR A 201 -3.63 -21.12 50.40
C THR A 201 -2.60 -20.91 49.29
N ALA A 202 -2.52 -21.82 48.31
CA ALA A 202 -1.60 -21.71 47.19
C ALA A 202 -1.94 -20.50 46.29
N ALA A 203 -3.23 -20.28 46.00
CA ALA A 203 -3.69 -19.12 45.24
C ALA A 203 -3.40 -17.80 45.97
N GLU A 204 -3.69 -17.73 47.28
CA GLU A 204 -3.35 -16.57 48.11
C GLU A 204 -1.84 -16.28 48.13
N ARG A 205 -1.02 -17.33 48.21
CA ARG A 205 0.44 -17.21 48.25
C ARG A 205 1.01 -16.71 46.94
N LEU A 206 0.45 -17.14 45.80
CA LEU A 206 0.82 -16.61 44.48
C LEU A 206 0.45 -15.13 44.37
N ARG A 207 -0.78 -14.75 44.76
CA ARG A 207 -1.22 -13.34 44.75
C ARG A 207 -0.32 -12.46 45.61
N GLY A 208 0.08 -12.93 46.79
CA GLY A 208 0.93 -12.16 47.70
C GLY A 208 2.40 -12.04 47.27
N GLN A 209 2.92 -12.94 46.44
CA GLN A 209 4.32 -12.90 45.98
C GLN A 209 4.51 -12.28 44.60
N LEU A 210 3.50 -12.37 43.73
CA LEU A 210 3.62 -11.99 42.32
C LEU A 210 2.77 -10.75 41.97
N GLU A 211 2.13 -10.11 42.96
CA GLU A 211 1.26 -8.93 42.77
C GLU A 211 0.29 -9.11 41.59
N LEU A 212 -0.36 -10.28 41.51
CA LEU A 212 -1.18 -10.66 40.36
C LEU A 212 -2.49 -9.87 40.32
N ASP A 213 -2.78 -9.27 39.15
CA ASP A 213 -4.07 -8.62 38.86
C ASP A 213 -5.19 -9.62 38.53
N VAL A 214 -4.83 -10.88 38.22
CA VAL A 214 -5.75 -11.95 37.83
C VAL A 214 -5.66 -13.16 38.76
N GLU A 215 -6.78 -13.86 38.94
CA GLU A 215 -6.86 -15.06 39.76
C GLU A 215 -6.14 -16.25 39.07
N PRO A 216 -5.07 -16.81 39.65
CA PRO A 216 -4.34 -17.90 39.00
C PRO A 216 -5.12 -19.22 39.07
N LEU A 217 -5.31 -19.89 37.93
CA LEU A 217 -5.91 -21.21 37.87
C LEU A 217 -4.83 -22.28 38.14
N ILE A 218 -4.95 -22.99 39.26
CA ILE A 218 -4.00 -24.04 39.64
C ILE A 218 -4.60 -25.41 39.31
N ARG A 219 -3.94 -26.16 38.42
CA ARG A 219 -4.32 -27.52 38.04
C ARG A 219 -3.36 -28.55 38.62
N VAL A 220 -3.93 -29.65 39.09
CA VAL A 220 -3.19 -30.77 39.67
C VAL A 220 -3.36 -32.01 38.80
N HIS A 221 -2.24 -32.65 38.46
CA HIS A 221 -2.23 -33.86 37.66
C HIS A 221 -1.67 -35.06 38.43
N PRO A 222 -2.24 -36.26 38.25
CA PRO A 222 -3.53 -36.53 37.62
C PRO A 222 -4.71 -36.02 38.46
N THR A 223 -5.85 -35.74 37.81
CA THR A 223 -7.05 -35.11 38.39
C THR A 223 -7.69 -35.90 39.55
N TRP A 224 -7.43 -37.21 39.65
CA TRP A 224 -7.92 -38.05 40.75
C TRP A 224 -7.19 -37.85 42.08
N LEU A 225 -6.11 -37.05 42.13
CA LEU A 225 -5.42 -36.77 43.39
C LEU A 225 -6.31 -35.93 44.32
N PRO A 226 -6.37 -36.28 45.62
CA PRO A 226 -7.21 -35.55 46.57
C PRO A 226 -6.76 -34.10 46.70
N ALA A 227 -7.69 -33.15 46.47
CA ALA A 227 -7.46 -31.71 46.53
C ALA A 227 -7.18 -31.16 47.95
N VAL A 228 -6.88 -32.02 48.93
CA VAL A 228 -6.56 -31.61 50.30
C VAL A 228 -5.19 -30.93 50.35
N ARG A 229 -4.24 -31.36 49.52
CA ARG A 229 -2.89 -30.78 49.42
C ARG A 229 -2.34 -30.88 48.01
N MET A 230 -1.53 -29.89 47.63
CA MET A 230 -0.75 -29.92 46.41
C MET A 230 0.25 -31.09 46.42
N PRO A 231 0.50 -31.75 45.26
CA PRO A 231 1.50 -32.79 45.14
C PRO A 231 2.88 -32.31 45.57
N GLN A 232 3.69 -33.21 46.12
CA GLN A 232 5.10 -32.91 46.42
C GLN A 232 6.00 -32.92 45.20
N ARG A 233 5.53 -33.49 44.09
CA ARG A 233 6.26 -33.42 42.83
C ARG A 233 5.78 -32.21 42.03
N GLU A 234 6.71 -31.34 41.67
CA GLU A 234 6.45 -30.10 40.94
C GLU A 234 5.86 -30.35 39.55
N ASP A 235 6.25 -31.44 38.89
CA ASP A 235 5.77 -31.83 37.55
C ASP A 235 4.26 -32.12 37.49
N ARG A 236 3.61 -32.20 38.66
CA ARG A 236 2.17 -32.44 38.80
C ARG A 236 1.35 -31.17 39.02
N ILE A 237 1.99 -30.01 39.05
CA ILE A 237 1.34 -28.71 39.28
C ILE A 237 1.49 -27.87 38.01
N SER A 238 0.35 -27.49 37.43
CA SER A 238 0.29 -26.51 36.34
C SER A 238 -0.40 -25.25 36.85
N VAL A 239 0.20 -24.10 36.60
CA VAL A 239 -0.37 -22.80 36.93
C VAL A 239 -0.64 -22.09 35.61
N VAL A 240 -1.88 -21.69 35.40
CA VAL A 240 -2.31 -20.96 34.21
C VAL A 240 -2.85 -19.61 34.66
N PHE A 241 -2.35 -18.55 34.05
CA PHE A 241 -2.87 -17.20 34.25
C PHE A 241 -3.79 -16.92 33.06
N LEU A 242 -5.09 -16.80 33.34
CA LEU A 242 -6.11 -16.51 32.33
C LEU A 242 -6.62 -15.09 32.56
N SER A 243 -7.02 -14.42 31.47
CA SER A 243 -7.83 -13.20 31.60
C SER A 243 -9.19 -13.54 32.22
N GLU A 244 -9.92 -12.56 32.79
CA GLU A 244 -11.26 -12.80 33.35
C GLU A 244 -12.22 -13.42 32.31
N GLU A 245 -12.09 -13.00 31.05
CA GLU A 245 -12.92 -13.47 29.93
C GLU A 245 -12.60 -14.93 29.59
N ASP A 246 -11.30 -15.30 29.54
CA ASP A 246 -10.86 -16.67 29.28
C ASP A 246 -11.14 -17.61 30.46
N LEU A 247 -11.05 -17.11 31.70
CA LEU A 247 -11.35 -17.89 32.90
C LEU A 247 -12.84 -18.28 32.95
N ALA A 248 -13.74 -17.36 32.60
CA ALA A 248 -15.17 -17.63 32.52
C ALA A 248 -15.49 -18.67 31.44
N ALA A 249 -14.84 -18.58 30.28
CA ALA A 249 -15.00 -19.54 29.20
C ALA A 249 -14.48 -20.94 29.57
N GLU A 250 -13.32 -21.03 30.24
CA GLU A 250 -12.72 -22.30 30.65
C GLU A 250 -13.52 -22.99 31.77
N ILE A 251 -14.08 -22.21 32.71
CA ILE A 251 -14.98 -22.74 33.75
C ILE A 251 -16.28 -23.24 33.15
N ALA A 252 -16.87 -22.51 32.20
CA ALA A 252 -18.11 -22.90 31.52
C ALA A 252 -17.95 -24.11 30.57
N GLY A 253 -16.72 -24.44 30.17
CA GLY A 253 -16.40 -25.60 29.33
C GLY A 253 -16.14 -26.89 30.12
N LEU A 254 -16.16 -26.86 31.45
CA LEU A 254 -16.07 -28.08 32.26
C LEU A 254 -17.40 -28.83 32.16
N PRO A 255 -17.38 -30.16 31.92
CA PRO A 255 -18.60 -30.94 31.95
C PRO A 255 -19.23 -30.79 33.34
N ASP A 256 -20.45 -30.25 33.38
CA ASP A 256 -21.30 -30.32 34.56
C ASP A 256 -21.48 -31.80 34.89
N ASP A 257 -20.76 -32.28 35.90
CA ASP A 257 -21.10 -33.50 36.63
C ASP A 257 -22.39 -33.20 37.42
N GLU A 258 -23.50 -32.93 36.70
CA GLU A 258 -24.84 -33.03 37.28
C GLU A 258 -25.03 -34.49 37.65
N GLU A 259 -24.98 -34.74 38.96
CA GLU A 259 -25.21 -36.02 39.59
C GLU A 259 -26.43 -36.71 38.96
N ASP A 260 -26.19 -37.88 38.35
CA ASP A 260 -27.19 -38.91 38.07
C ASP A 260 -27.82 -39.34 39.40
N THR A 261 -28.73 -38.53 39.95
CA THR A 261 -29.70 -38.96 40.94
C THR A 261 -30.89 -39.58 40.21
N GLU A 262 -30.66 -40.67 39.46
CA GLU A 262 -31.76 -41.57 39.10
C GLU A 262 -32.08 -42.42 40.34
N GLY A 263 -33.25 -42.11 40.92
CA GLY A 263 -33.74 -42.69 42.14
C GLY A 263 -33.84 -44.22 42.08
N GLU A 264 -33.42 -44.82 43.19
CA GLU A 264 -33.88 -46.13 43.63
C GLU A 264 -35.42 -46.11 43.73
N ASP A 265 -36.10 -46.69 42.74
CA ASP A 265 -37.48 -47.13 42.91
C ASP A 265 -37.44 -48.48 43.65
N THR A 266 -37.47 -48.38 44.98
CA THR A 266 -37.74 -49.50 45.88
C THR A 266 -39.17 -49.99 45.64
N GLY A 267 -39.29 -51.24 45.20
CA GLY A 267 -40.59 -51.91 45.08
C GLY A 267 -41.30 -52.09 46.42
N ASP A 268 -42.60 -52.40 46.36
CA ASP A 268 -43.14 -53.64 46.91
C ASP A 268 -44.67 -53.75 46.68
N GLU A 269 -45.08 -55.01 46.48
CA GLU A 269 -46.39 -55.65 46.67
C GLU A 269 -47.59 -55.37 45.74
#